data_AF-F9ZVX5-F1
#
_entry.id   AF-F9ZVX5-F1
#
_cell.length_a   1.000
_cell.length_b   1.000
_cell.length_c   1.000
_cell.angle_alpha   90.00
_cell.angle_beta   90.00
_cell.angle_gamma   90.00
#
_symmetry.space_group_name_H-M   'P 1'
#
loop_
_entity.id
_entity.type
_entity.pdbx_description
1 polymer ?
#
loop_
_entity_poly.entity_id
_entity_poly.type
_entity_poly.pdbx_seq_one_letter_code
_entity_poly.pdbx_strand_id
1 'polypeptide(L)'
;MFRGLKALPFKFPRKCSNCGREYQTEAEFLEQTQSLRNGRSPFKEFEDDDGQVILEVFRNCVCGSTLMDEFHSRRDNSPEGQRRREAYAKALLAGEKPE
;
A
#
# COMPACT_ATOMS: atom_id res chain seq x y z
N MET A 1 -0.47 4.35 8.97
CA MET A 1 -1.18 3.72 7.82
C MET A 1 -0.29 2.80 6.98
N PHE A 2 1.04 2.94 7.01
CA PHE A 2 1.98 2.16 6.16
C PHE A 2 2.75 1.03 6.88
N ARG A 3 2.47 0.80 8.17
CA ARG A 3 3.19 -0.19 8.98
C ARG A 3 2.92 -1.60 8.45
N GLY A 4 3.97 -2.32 8.05
CA GLY A 4 3.90 -3.70 7.57
C GLY A 4 3.54 -3.88 6.10
N LEU A 5 3.52 -2.81 5.29
CA LEU A 5 3.72 -2.99 3.85
C LEU A 5 5.12 -3.59 3.64
N LYS A 6 5.20 -4.48 2.64
CA LYS A 6 6.47 -5.02 2.16
C LYS A 6 6.51 -4.83 0.66
N ALA A 7 7.51 -4.10 0.19
CA ALA A 7 7.80 -3.96 -1.22
C ALA A 7 8.19 -5.32 -1.80
N LEU A 8 7.95 -5.49 -3.11
CA LEU A 8 8.47 -6.64 -3.82
C LEU A 8 10.01 -6.67 -3.70
N PRO A 9 10.64 -7.86 -3.64
CA PRO A 9 12.10 -7.97 -3.61
C PRO A 9 12.71 -7.24 -4.81
N PHE A 10 13.85 -6.57 -4.61
CA PHE A 10 14.62 -5.82 -5.62
C PHE A 10 14.02 -4.50 -6.14
N LYS A 11 12.96 -3.96 -5.52
CA LYS A 11 12.40 -2.64 -5.93
C LYS A 11 13.20 -1.42 -5.48
N PHE A 12 14.08 -1.60 -4.50
CA PHE A 12 14.92 -0.55 -3.94
C PHE A 12 16.41 -0.80 -4.26
N PRO A 13 17.21 0.26 -4.51
CA PRO A 13 16.88 1.68 -4.34
C PRO A 13 15.98 2.25 -5.44
N ARG A 14 15.08 3.16 -5.05
CA ARG A 14 14.15 3.82 -5.98
C ARG A 14 14.56 5.26 -6.22
N LYS A 15 14.69 5.65 -7.49
CA LYS A 15 15.08 7.00 -7.90
C LYS A 15 13.92 7.78 -8.50
N CYS A 16 13.74 9.02 -8.08
CA CYS A 16 12.82 9.95 -8.74
C CYS A 16 13.43 10.42 -10.06
N SER A 17 12.80 10.11 -11.19
CA SER A 17 13.28 10.51 -12.52
C SER A 17 13.31 12.04 -12.74
N ASN A 18 12.57 12.82 -11.94
CA ASN A 18 12.51 14.28 -12.08
C ASN A 18 13.59 15.01 -11.29
N CYS A 19 13.79 14.68 -10.01
CA CYS A 19 14.76 15.39 -9.14
C CYS A 19 16.00 14.57 -8.77
N GLY A 20 16.05 13.30 -9.18
CA GLY A 20 17.17 12.41 -8.91
C GLY A 20 17.28 11.90 -7.47
N ARG A 21 16.37 12.27 -6.56
CA ARG A 21 16.37 11.75 -5.18
C ARG A 21 16.22 10.23 -5.18
N GLU A 22 17.06 9.56 -4.40
CA GLU A 22 17.06 8.11 -4.23
C GLU A 22 16.56 7.75 -2.82
N TYR A 23 15.72 6.74 -2.75
CA TYR A 23 15.23 6.12 -1.53
C TYR A 23 15.83 4.72 -1.45
N GLN A 24 16.59 4.42 -0.41
CA GLN A 24 17.34 3.17 -0.28
C GLN A 24 16.47 2.02 0.20
N THR A 25 15.40 2.32 0.92
CA THR A 25 14.48 1.32 1.47
C THR A 25 13.03 1.72 1.25
N GLU A 26 12.14 0.73 1.33
CA GLU A 26 10.70 0.95 1.37
C GLU A 26 10.28 1.90 2.49
N ALA A 27 10.84 1.73 3.70
CA ALA A 27 10.50 2.57 4.84
C ALA A 27 10.85 4.04 4.54
N GLU A 28 12.05 4.25 3.99
CA GLU A 28 12.51 5.56 3.57
C GLU A 28 11.59 6.19 2.51
N PHE A 29 11.19 5.40 1.51
CA PHE A 29 10.25 5.84 0.49
C PHE A 29 8.91 6.25 1.09
N LEU A 30 8.31 5.42 1.97
CA LEU A 30 7.01 5.69 2.57
C LEU A 30 7.03 6.86 3.56
N GLU A 31 8.15 7.08 4.24
CA GLU A 31 8.33 8.18 5.21
C GLU A 31 8.64 9.51 4.54
N GLN A 32 9.52 9.53 3.53
CA GLN A 32 9.99 10.77 2.93
C GLN A 32 9.12 11.27 1.76
N THR A 33 8.30 10.41 1.16
CA THR A 33 7.36 10.83 0.12
C THR A 33 6.04 11.28 0.73
N GLN A 34 5.33 12.15 0.02
CA GLN A 34 4.07 12.76 0.45
C GLN A 34 2.87 12.01 -0.13
N SER A 35 1.72 12.14 0.54
CA SER A 35 0.44 11.64 0.01
C SER A 35 0.05 12.36 -1.29
N LEU A 36 -0.81 11.72 -2.08
CA LEU A 36 -1.43 12.35 -3.24
C LEU A 36 -2.28 13.54 -2.79
N ARG A 37 -2.15 14.70 -3.47
CA ARG A 37 -2.80 15.96 -3.08
C ARG A 37 -4.33 15.97 -3.24
N ASN A 38 -4.92 14.95 -3.88
CA ASN A 38 -6.28 15.03 -4.40
C ASN A 38 -7.27 14.09 -3.70
N GLY A 39 -6.95 13.56 -2.51
CA GLY A 39 -7.82 12.65 -1.76
C GLY A 39 -8.13 11.31 -2.47
N ARG A 40 -7.52 11.05 -3.64
CA ARG A 40 -7.58 9.76 -4.31
C ARG A 40 -6.90 8.71 -3.43
N SER A 41 -7.45 7.49 -3.44
CA SER A 41 -6.80 6.34 -2.82
C SER A 41 -5.34 6.29 -3.32
N PRO A 42 -4.35 6.27 -2.42
CA PRO A 42 -2.94 6.14 -2.80
C PRO A 42 -2.60 4.70 -3.21
N PHE A 43 -3.61 3.81 -3.27
CA PHE A 43 -3.49 2.41 -3.57
C PHE A 43 -4.41 2.02 -4.72
N LYS A 44 -3.89 1.22 -5.64
CA LYS A 44 -4.67 0.43 -6.59
C LYS A 44 -4.28 -1.03 -6.41
N GLU A 45 -5.28 -1.89 -6.24
CA GLU A 45 -5.10 -3.33 -6.04
C GLU A 45 -5.37 -4.03 -7.38
N PHE A 46 -4.53 -5.00 -7.73
CA PHE A 46 -4.73 -5.89 -8.85
C PHE A 46 -4.23 -7.30 -8.52
N GLU A 47 -4.70 -8.29 -9.27
CA GLU A 47 -4.24 -9.67 -9.18
C GLU A 47 -3.26 -9.93 -10.34
N ASP A 48 -2.10 -10.50 -10.04
CA ASP A 48 -1.13 -10.91 -11.06
C ASP A 48 -1.49 -12.27 -11.68
N ASP A 49 -0.70 -12.73 -12.65
CA ASP A 49 -0.95 -13.98 -13.37
C ASP A 49 -0.84 -15.24 -12.49
N ASP A 50 -0.21 -15.12 -11.30
CA ASP A 50 -0.04 -16.18 -10.31
C ASP A 50 -1.15 -16.15 -9.23
N GLY A 51 -2.14 -15.25 -9.35
CA GLY A 51 -3.22 -15.08 -8.38
C GLY A 51 -2.79 -14.33 -7.11
N GLN A 52 -1.63 -13.66 -7.13
CA GLN A 52 -1.18 -12.85 -6.00
C GLN A 52 -1.76 -11.44 -6.08
N VAL A 53 -2.20 -10.93 -4.94
CA VAL A 53 -2.73 -9.58 -4.84
C VAL A 53 -1.58 -8.57 -4.67
N ILE A 54 -1.38 -7.76 -5.70
CA ILE A 54 -0.37 -6.69 -5.76
C ILE A 54 -1.04 -5.33 -5.54
N LEU A 55 -0.36 -4.48 -4.78
CA LEU A 55 -0.76 -3.11 -4.48
C LEU A 55 0.19 -2.14 -5.18
N GLU A 56 -0.31 -1.39 -6.16
CA GLU A 56 0.36 -0.21 -6.69
C GLU A 56 0.18 0.93 -5.68
N VAL A 57 1.27 1.41 -5.11
CA VAL A 57 1.31 2.53 -4.18
C VAL A 57 1.80 3.78 -4.90
N PHE A 58 0.95 4.81 -4.92
CA PHE A 58 1.24 6.09 -5.53
C PHE A 58 1.57 7.13 -4.48
N ARG A 59 2.75 7.75 -4.59
CA ARG A 59 3.22 8.79 -3.66
C ARG A 59 3.91 9.92 -4.38
N ASN A 60 3.86 11.11 -3.82
CA ASN A 60 4.56 12.26 -4.38
C ASN A 60 5.96 12.37 -3.79
N CYS A 61 6.97 12.42 -4.63
CA CYS A 61 8.29 12.90 -4.24
C CYS A 61 8.17 14.31 -3.63
N VAL A 62 9.11 14.71 -2.79
CA VAL A 62 9.18 16.07 -2.23
C VAL A 62 9.28 17.16 -3.31
N CYS A 63 9.74 16.82 -4.52
CA CYS A 63 9.76 17.72 -5.67
C CYS A 63 8.38 17.88 -6.34
N GLY A 64 7.36 17.13 -5.91
CA GLY A 64 6.00 17.16 -6.44
C GLY A 64 5.68 16.11 -7.51
N SER A 65 6.67 15.37 -8.02
CA SER A 65 6.43 14.30 -9.00
C SER A 65 5.82 13.04 -8.37
N THR A 66 4.83 12.45 -9.03
CA THR A 66 4.25 11.17 -8.62
C THR A 66 5.20 10.02 -8.93
N LEU A 67 5.44 9.17 -7.93
CA LEU A 67 6.14 7.91 -7.99
C LEU A 67 5.11 6.79 -7.78
N MET A 68 5.32 5.66 -8.46
CA MET A 68 4.55 4.43 -8.29
C MET A 68 5.52 3.30 -7.96
N ASP A 69 5.16 2.47 -7.00
CA ASP A 69 5.86 1.23 -6.70
C ASP A 69 4.89 0.13 -6.25
N GLU A 70 5.32 -1.12 -6.36
CA GLU A 70 4.48 -2.31 -6.15
C GLU A 70 4.83 -3.00 -4.83
N PHE A 71 3.78 -3.38 -4.10
CA PHE A 71 3.87 -3.99 -2.77
C PHE A 71 2.96 -5.21 -2.72
N HIS A 72 3.33 -6.21 -1.92
CA HIS A 72 2.39 -7.29 -1.64
C HIS A 72 1.25 -6.80 -0.75
N SER A 73 0.03 -7.25 -1.03
CA SER A 73 -1.08 -7.04 -0.10
C SER A 73 -0.81 -7.78 1.20
N ARG A 74 -0.88 -7.06 2.31
CA ARG A 74 -0.81 -7.63 3.67
C ARG A 74 -2.13 -8.24 4.13
N ARG A 75 -3.15 -8.26 3.28
CA ARG A 75 -4.45 -8.84 3.63
C ARG A 75 -4.32 -10.35 3.65
N ASP A 76 -4.79 -10.95 4.73
CA ASP A 76 -5.00 -12.40 4.78
C ASP A 76 -6.23 -12.75 3.93
N ASN A 77 -5.99 -13.22 2.70
CA ASN A 77 -7.05 -13.64 1.79
C ASN A 77 -7.45 -15.11 1.97
N SER A 78 -6.98 -15.79 3.03
CA SER A 78 -7.49 -17.11 3.38
C SER A 78 -8.99 -17.05 3.74
N PRO A 79 -9.72 -18.19 3.65
CA PRO A 79 -11.11 -18.26 4.09
C PRO A 79 -11.32 -17.78 5.54
N GLU A 80 -10.34 -18.02 6.41
CA GLU A 80 -10.39 -17.56 7.80
C GLU A 80 -10.21 -16.05 7.92
N GLY A 81 -9.28 -15.46 7.17
CA GLY A 81 -9.13 -14.02 7.03
C GLY A 81 -10.40 -13.34 6.50
N GLN A 82 -11.05 -13.95 5.52
CA GLN A 82 -12.34 -13.51 4.96
C GLN A 82 -13.42 -13.49 6.05
N ARG A 83 -13.59 -14.60 6.76
CA ARG A 83 -14.61 -14.76 7.82
C ARG A 83 -14.45 -13.75 8.93
N ARG A 84 -13.21 -13.48 9.36
CA ARG A 84 -12.91 -12.46 10.38
C ARG A 84 -13.33 -11.06 9.93
N ARG A 85 -13.06 -10.70 8.67
CA ARG A 85 -13.48 -9.41 8.10
C ARG A 85 -15.00 -9.29 8.00
N GLU A 86 -15.68 -10.35 7.56
CA GLU A 86 -17.14 -10.36 7.47
C GLU A 86 -17.80 -10.21 8.84
N ALA A 87 -17.32 -10.93 9.85
CA ALA A 87 -17.80 -10.81 11.22
C ALA A 87 -17.62 -9.37 11.76
N TYR A 88 -16.44 -8.79 11.56
CA TYR A 88 -16.15 -7.41 11.93
C TYR A 88 -17.06 -6.40 11.21
N ALA A 89 -17.24 -6.54 9.90
CA ALA A 89 -18.12 -5.69 9.10
C ALA A 89 -19.58 -5.77 9.58
N LYS A 90 -20.05 -6.97 9.93
CA LYS A 90 -21.38 -7.18 10.50
C LYS A 90 -21.54 -6.49 11.87
N ALA A 91 -20.56 -6.61 12.75
CA ALA A 91 -20.57 -5.94 14.06
C ALA A 91 -20.61 -4.41 13.92
N LEU A 92 -19.82 -3.84 13.00
CA LEU A 92 -19.86 -2.41 12.69
C LEU A 92 -21.24 -1.94 12.21
N LEU A 93 -21.88 -2.72 11.32
CA LEU A 93 -23.23 -2.40 10.84
C LEU A 93 -24.29 -2.51 11.94
N ALA A 94 -24.09 -3.40 12.91
CA ALA A 94 -24.94 -3.53 14.09
C ALA A 94 -24.71 -2.43 15.15
N GLY A 95 -23.72 -1.56 14.97
CA GLY A 95 -23.35 -0.51 15.93
C GLY A 95 -22.62 -1.06 17.17
N GLU A 96 -22.17 -2.31 17.11
CA GLU A 96 -21.37 -2.93 18.16
C GLU A 96 -19.92 -2.46 18.02
N LYS A 97 -19.20 -2.31 19.14
CA LYS A 97 -17.75 -2.12 19.10
C LYS A 97 -17.10 -3.51 19.03
N PRO A 98 -16.61 -3.95 17.86
CA PRO A 98 -15.83 -5.17 17.79
C PRO A 98 -14.54 -5.03 18.59
N GLU A 99 -14.23 -6.01 19.45
CA GLU A 99 -12.97 -6.14 20.19
C GLU A 99 -11.82 -6.67 19.32
#